data_AF-A0A1Q7PKT5-F1
#
_entry.id   AF-A0A1Q7PKT5-F1
#
_cell.length_a   1.000
_cell.length_b   1.000
_cell.length_c   1.000
_cell.angle_alpha   90.00
_cell.angle_beta   90.00
_cell.angle_gamma   90.00
#
_symmetry.space_group_name_H-M   'P 1'
#
loop_
_entity.id
_entity.type
_entity.pdbx_description
1 polymer ?
#
loop_
_entity_poly.entity_id
_entity_poly.type
_entity_poly.pdbx_seq_one_letter_code
_entity_poly.pdbx_strand_id
1 'polypeptide(L)' 'MNALGRHLLLEMFDCDPDAINSLEAVKGALVEAAKRAQATIVDVVFHEFNPFGISGVVVIAESHLAIHTWPEYRYAA' A
#
# COMPACT_ATOMS: atom_id res chain seq x y z
N MET A 1 -14.99 14.67 -22.01
CA MET A 1 -14.07 13.51 -22.06
C MET A 1 -14.11 12.84 -20.70
N ASN A 2 -14.35 11.54 -20.63
CA ASN A 2 -14.30 10.79 -19.37
C ASN A 2 -12.86 10.33 -19.13
N ALA A 3 -12.43 10.29 -17.86
CA ALA A 3 -11.10 9.81 -17.50
C ALA A 3 -10.99 8.29 -17.72
N LEU A 4 -9.80 7.81 -18.10
CA LEU A 4 -9.50 6.38 -18.25
C LEU A 4 -9.38 5.66 -16.89
N GLY A 5 -9.12 6.39 -15.82
CA GLY A 5 -8.98 5.84 -14.48
C GLY A 5 -9.11 6.92 -13.41
N ARG A 6 -9.13 6.47 -12.14
CA ARG A 6 -9.13 7.32 -10.95
C ARG A 6 -7.90 6.99 -10.12
N HIS A 7 -7.10 8.00 -9.83
CA HIS A 7 -5.92 7.89 -8.99
C HIS A 7 -6.17 8.68 -7.69
N LEU A 8 -5.98 8.03 -6.55
CA LEU A 8 -6.07 8.63 -5.23
C LEU A 8 -4.67 8.65 -4.61
N LEU A 9 -4.28 9.81 -4.08
CA LEU A 9 -3.10 9.96 -3.24
C LEU A 9 -3.59 10.23 -1.82
N LEU A 10 -3.04 9.49 -0.85
CA LEU A 10 -3.49 9.49 0.53
C LEU A 10 -2.29 9.77 1.42
N GLU A 11 -2.50 10.59 2.44
CA GLU A 11 -1.49 10.93 3.44
C GLU A 11 -2.05 10.48 4.79
N MET A 12 -1.48 9.42 5.36
CA MET A 12 -1.99 8.81 6.59
C MET A 12 -1.06 9.14 7.76
N PHE A 13 -1.56 9.92 8.70
CA PHE A 13 -0.85 10.33 9.92
C PHE A 13 -1.39 9.58 11.14
N ASP A 14 -0.61 9.58 12.21
CA ASP A 14 -0.92 8.95 13.50
C ASP A 14 -1.17 7.44 13.44
N CYS A 15 -0.68 6.80 12.38
CA CYS A 15 -0.76 5.35 12.18
C CYS A 15 -0.15 4.59 13.36
N ASP A 16 -0.68 3.39 13.64
CA ASP A 16 -0.06 2.47 14.58
C ASP A 16 1.31 2.03 14.01
N PRO A 17 2.44 2.38 14.66
CA PRO A 17 3.78 2.10 14.15
C PRO A 17 4.05 0.61 14.02
N ASP A 18 3.47 -0.23 14.89
CA ASP A 18 3.67 -1.68 14.84
C ASP A 18 2.92 -2.28 13.65
N ALA A 19 1.74 -1.75 13.34
CA ALA A 19 0.96 -2.19 12.18
C ALA A 19 1.65 -1.82 10.85
N ILE A 20 2.16 -0.59 10.74
CA ILE A 20 2.82 -0.13 9.50
C ILE A 20 4.27 -0.60 9.36
N ASN A 21 4.85 -1.20 10.41
CA ASN A 21 6.15 -1.87 10.34
C ASN A 21 6.04 -3.40 10.20
N SER A 22 4.82 -3.95 10.10
CA SER A 22 4.61 -5.39 9.89
C SER A 22 4.39 -5.70 8.42
N LEU A 23 5.32 -6.41 7.79
CA LEU A 23 5.24 -6.79 6.38
C LEU A 23 3.96 -7.58 6.08
N GLU A 24 3.58 -8.50 6.97
CA GLU A 24 2.35 -9.29 6.84
C GLU A 24 1.11 -8.40 6.88
N ALA A 25 1.03 -7.48 7.85
CA ALA A 25 -0.11 -6.59 8.01
C ALA A 25 -0.26 -5.63 6.82
N VAL A 26 0.84 -4.98 6.41
CA VAL A 26 0.84 -4.03 5.30
C VAL A 26 0.51 -4.72 3.97
N LYS A 27 1.14 -5.87 3.68
CA LYS A 27 0.84 -6.66 2.47
C LYS A 27 -0.61 -7.15 2.47
N GLY A 28 -1.08 -7.66 3.61
CA GLY A 28 -2.46 -8.13 3.77
C GLY A 28 -3.48 -7.01 3.52
N ALA A 29 -3.24 -5.83 4.08
CA ALA A 29 -4.10 -4.66 3.91
C ALA A 29 -4.19 -4.21 2.44
N LEU A 30 -3.06 -4.10 1.73
CA LEU A 30 -3.05 -3.66 0.33
C LEU A 30 -3.71 -4.69 -0.61
N VAL A 31 -3.46 -5.98 -0.39
CA VAL A 31 -4.11 -7.06 -1.17
C VAL A 31 -5.62 -7.09 -0.91
N GLU A 32 -6.05 -6.93 0.34
CA GLU A 32 -7.47 -6.85 0.68
C GLU A 32 -8.13 -5.59 0.10
N ALA A 33 -7.43 -4.46 0.07
CA ALA A 33 -7.92 -3.23 -0.57
C ALA A 33 -8.15 -3.44 -2.07
N ALA A 34 -7.21 -4.09 -2.78
CA ALA A 34 -7.38 -4.43 -4.20
C ALA A 34 -8.59 -5.36 -4.43
N LYS A 35 -8.77 -6.38 -3.57
CA LYS A 35 -9.94 -7.29 -3.64
C LYS A 35 -11.26 -6.55 -3.39
N ARG A 36 -11.32 -5.67 -2.40
CA ARG A 36 -12.52 -4.86 -2.09
C ARG A 36 -12.84 -3.86 -3.20
N ALA A 37 -11.82 -3.34 -3.87
CA ALA A 37 -11.98 -2.53 -5.07
C ALA A 37 -12.41 -3.36 -6.31
N GLN A 38 -12.53 -4.68 -6.18
CA GLN A 38 -12.82 -5.63 -7.27
C GLN A 38 -11.79 -5.55 -8.41
N ALA A 39 -10.55 -5.20 -8.07
CA ALA A 39 -9.46 -5.12 -9.04
C ALA A 39 -8.84 -6.51 -9.28
N THR A 40 -8.47 -6.77 -10.53
CA THR A 40 -7.72 -7.98 -10.90
C THR A 40 -6.25 -7.79 -10.54
N ILE A 41 -5.75 -8.53 -9.55
CA ILE A 41 -4.34 -8.53 -9.16
C ILE A 41 -3.51 -9.27 -10.21
N VAL A 42 -2.45 -8.62 -10.69
CA VAL A 42 -1.47 -9.17 -11.62
C VAL A 42 -0.20 -9.61 -10.90
N ASP A 43 0.30 -8.78 -9.98
CA ASP A 43 1.51 -9.09 -9.20
C ASP A 43 1.51 -8.36 -7.84
N VAL A 44 2.32 -8.84 -6.90
CA VAL A 44 2.40 -8.36 -5.51
C VAL A 44 3.86 -8.35 -5.06
N VAL A 45 4.46 -7.16 -4.93
CA VAL A 45 5.88 -6.98 -4.58
C VAL A 45 6.03 -6.08 -3.36
N PHE A 46 6.78 -6.54 -2.36
CA PHE A 46 7.03 -5.79 -1.14
C PHE A 46 8.50 -5.91 -0.73
N HIS A 47 9.02 -4.86 -0.12
CA HIS A 47 10.36 -4.79 0.45
C HIS A 47 10.28 -4.18 1.86
N GLU A 48 10.87 -4.87 2.82
CA GLU A 48 11.05 -4.41 4.20
C GLU A 48 12.48 -3.87 4.35
N PHE A 49 12.60 -2.64 4.85
CA PHE A 49 13.86 -1.96 5.08
C PHE A 49 14.36 -2.21 6.51
N ASN A 50 15.67 -2.01 6.71
CA ASN A 50 16.30 -2.06 8.02
C ASN A 50 16.79 -0.65 8.42
N PRO A 51 16.48 -0.15 9.63
CA PRO A 51 15.86 -0.87 10.76
C PRO A 51 14.33 -0.99 10.73
N PHE A 52 13.63 -0.23 9.89
CA PHE A 52 12.16 -0.21 9.82
C PHE A 52 11.69 0.38 8.49
N GLY A 53 10.39 0.20 8.22
CA GLY A 53 9.72 0.73 7.04
C GLY A 53 9.55 -0.29 5.93
N ILE A 54 8.48 -0.12 5.17
CA ILE A 54 8.04 -1.05 4.12
C ILE A 54 7.63 -0.23 2.89
N SER A 55 8.06 -0.70 1.72
CA SER A 55 7.54 -0.26 0.43
C SER A 55 6.88 -1.43 -0.28
N GLY A 56 5.68 -1.21 -0.80
CA GLY A 56 4.86 -2.26 -1.41
C GLY A 56 4.07 -1.77 -2.60
N VAL A 57 3.94 -2.62 -3.60
CA VAL A 57 3.08 -2.38 -4.77
C VAL A 57 2.28 -3.64 -5.09
N VAL A 58 0.97 -3.47 -5.24
CA VAL A 58 0.07 -4.44 -5.86
C VAL A 58 -0.23 -3.95 -7.25
N VAL A 59 0.29 -4.63 -8.26
CA VAL A 59 -0.01 -4.35 -9.67
C VAL A 59 -1.38 -4.94 -9.97
N ILE A 60 -2.27 -4.11 -10.50
CA ILE A 60 -3.60 -4.53 -10.96
C ILE A 60 -3.69 -4.34 -12.47
N ALA A 61 -4.73 -4.93 -13.11
CA ALA A 61 -4.95 -4.72 -14.53
C ALA A 61 -5.00 -3.21 -14.86
N GLU A 62 -3.99 -2.74 -15.60
CA GLU A 62 -3.84 -1.37 -16.12
C GLU A 62 -3.61 -0.26 -15.05
N SER A 63 -3.26 -0.59 -13.80
CA SER A 63 -2.94 0.39 -12.74
C SER A 63 -2.16 -0.23 -11.56
N HIS A 64 -2.19 0.39 -10.37
CA HIS A 64 -1.51 -0.10 -9.16
C HIS A 64 -2.15 0.42 -7.86
N LEU A 65 -1.88 -0.28 -6.76
CA LEU A 65 -1.94 0.25 -5.40
C LEU A 65 -0.51 0.23 -4.85
N ALA A 66 -0.04 1.34 -4.28
CA ALA A 66 1.28 1.44 -3.67
C ALA A 66 1.16 1.90 -2.22
N ILE A 67 2.14 1.54 -1.40
CA ILE A 67 2.30 2.07 -0.05
C ILE A 67 3.78 2.20 0.30
N HIS A 68 4.11 3.29 0.99
CA HIS A 68 5.39 3.54 1.64
C HIS A 68 5.13 3.93 3.10
N THR A 69 5.88 3.33 4.02
CA THR A 69 5.67 3.51 5.46
C THR A 69 6.93 4.03 6.14
N TRP A 70 6.71 4.93 7.11
CA TRP A 70 7.73 5.46 8.02
C TRP A 70 7.23 5.31 9.46
N PRO A 71 7.44 4.13 10.08
CA PRO A 71 6.99 3.83 11.44
C PRO A 71 7.46 4.85 12.48
N GLU A 72 8.69 5.36 12.34
CA GLU A 72 9.29 6.36 13.22
C GLU A 72 8.56 7.71 13.23
N TYR A 73 7.80 8.00 12.16
CA TYR A 73 6.95 9.18 12.04
C TYR A 73 5.46 8.86 12.13
N ARG A 74 5.09 7.60 12.40
CA ARG A 74 3.70 7.12 12.41
C ARG A 74 2.96 7.50 11.12
N TYR A 75 3.64 7.40 9.99
CA TYR A 75 3.20 7.93 8.71
C TYR A 75 3.23 6.88 7.59
N ALA A 76 2.25 6.93 6.71
CA ALA A 76 2.21 6.12 5.49
C ALA A 76 1.59 6.90 4.32
N ALA A 77 2.08 6.62 3.11
CA ALA A 77 1.66 7.20 1.85
C ALA A 77 1.33 6.12 0.83
#